data_AF-A0A1B1ZJ48-F1
#
_entry.id   AF-A0A1B1ZJ48-F1
#
_cell.length_a   1.000
_cell.length_b   1.000
_cell.length_c   1.000
_cell.angle_alpha   90.00
_cell.angle_beta   90.00
_cell.angle_gamma   90.00
#
_symmetry.space_group_name_H-M   'P 1'
#
loop_
_entity.id
_entity.type
_entity.pdbx_description
1 polymer ?
#
loop_
_entity_poly.entity_id
_entity_poly.type
_entity_poly.pdbx_seq_one_letter_code
_entity_poly.pdbx_strand_id
1 'polypeptide(L)'
;MIKTYYESAMKEYVYVQRDMDAAKEAGRSLIALDPAWSVSYGELAEVYLRSKQVEKAAQLYEKAVTVGPPYVAHHLLKAATCRDQCGDLSRAMAHFEKLAGLAPRSRQVMTAGLALAHRLSHPSSTVFKRGLQEIETHVAD
;
A
#
# COMPACT_ATOMS: atom_id res chain seq x y z
N MET A 1 2.46 16.89 -20.60
CA MET A 1 1.65 16.22 -21.65
C MET A 1 1.94 14.72 -21.73
N ILE A 2 3.20 14.25 -21.66
CA ILE A 2 3.52 12.82 -21.81
C ILE A 2 3.09 11.97 -20.59
N LYS A 3 3.24 12.45 -19.35
CA LYS A 3 2.81 11.72 -18.14
C LYS A 3 1.29 11.46 -18.12
N THR A 4 0.48 12.49 -18.35
CA THR A 4 -0.99 12.40 -18.40
C THR A 4 -1.48 11.44 -19.48
N TYR A 5 -0.74 11.32 -20.59
CA TYR A 5 -1.02 10.34 -21.64
C TYR A 5 -0.90 8.92 -21.08
N TYR A 6 0.23 8.57 -20.45
CA TYR A 6 0.42 7.22 -19.90
C TYR A 6 -0.49 6.91 -18.71
N GLU A 7 -0.80 7.89 -17.85
CA GLU A 7 -1.79 7.72 -16.78
C GLU A 7 -3.18 7.40 -17.34
N SER A 8 -3.59 8.09 -18.41
CA SER A 8 -4.88 7.88 -19.08
C SER A 8 -4.90 6.56 -19.83
N ALA A 9 -3.87 6.28 -20.62
CA ALA A 9 -3.74 5.04 -21.38
C ALA A 9 -3.75 3.82 -20.46
N MET A 10 -3.00 3.87 -19.35
CA MET A 10 -3.00 2.79 -18.35
C MET A 10 -4.41 2.54 -17.81
N LYS A 11 -5.17 3.59 -17.47
CA LYS A 11 -6.55 3.45 -17.00
C LYS A 11 -7.46 2.87 -18.09
N GLU A 12 -7.34 3.33 -19.33
CA GLU A 12 -8.08 2.79 -20.47
C GLU A 12 -7.79 1.29 -20.67
N TYR A 13 -6.52 0.89 -20.67
CA TYR A 13 -6.12 -0.50 -20.77
C TYR A 13 -6.68 -1.35 -19.64
N VAL A 14 -6.70 -0.83 -18.42
CA VAL A 14 -7.26 -1.54 -17.25
C VAL A 14 -8.78 -1.70 -17.33
N TYR A 15 -9.50 -0.62 -17.62
CA TYR A 15 -10.96 -0.57 -17.41
C TYR A 15 -11.78 -0.81 -18.68
N VAL A 16 -11.25 -0.39 -19.84
CA VAL A 16 -11.96 -0.47 -21.13
C VAL A 16 -11.50 -1.69 -21.89
N GLN A 17 -10.19 -1.76 -22.19
CA GLN A 17 -9.66 -2.81 -23.06
C GLN A 17 -9.38 -4.12 -22.31
N ARG A 18 -9.19 -4.04 -20.99
CA ARG A 18 -8.75 -5.14 -20.11
C ARG A 18 -7.42 -5.78 -20.54
N ASP A 19 -6.59 -5.02 -21.25
CA ASP A 19 -5.24 -5.42 -21.63
C ASP A 19 -4.28 -5.10 -20.48
N MET A 20 -4.02 -6.11 -19.65
CA MET A 20 -3.16 -5.95 -18.49
C MET A 20 -1.68 -5.83 -18.86
N ASP A 21 -1.26 -6.27 -20.05
CA ASP A 21 0.14 -6.18 -20.46
C ASP A 21 0.44 -4.78 -20.99
N ALA A 22 -0.44 -4.22 -21.82
CA ALA A 22 -0.37 -2.81 -22.22
C ALA A 22 -0.45 -1.86 -21.00
N ALA A 23 -1.30 -2.15 -20.02
CA ALA A 23 -1.37 -1.39 -18.77
C ALA A 23 -0.04 -1.41 -18.00
N LYS A 24 0.65 -2.57 -17.93
CA LYS A 24 1.95 -2.68 -17.26
C LYS A 24 3.04 -1.91 -18.01
N GLU A 25 3.05 -1.92 -19.34
CA GLU A 25 3.99 -1.13 -20.14
C GLU A 25 3.78 0.37 -19.96
N ALA A 26 2.52 0.81 -19.93
CA ALA A 26 2.19 2.22 -19.63
C ALA A 26 2.68 2.61 -18.22
N GLY A 27 2.47 1.77 -17.21
CA GLY A 27 2.98 2.01 -15.86
C GLY A 27 4.52 2.00 -15.76
N ARG A 28 5.21 1.11 -16.51
CA ARG A 28 6.69 1.15 -16.63
C ARG A 28 7.17 2.45 -17.26
N SER A 29 6.45 2.94 -18.27
CA SER A 29 6.75 4.22 -18.93
C SER A 29 6.58 5.39 -17.97
N LEU A 30 5.56 5.37 -17.09
CA LEU A 30 5.40 6.38 -16.04
C LEU A 30 6.61 6.43 -15.09
N ILE A 31 7.09 5.28 -14.65
CA ILE A 31 8.28 5.20 -13.79
C ILE A 31 9.52 5.70 -14.53
N ALA A 32 9.69 5.37 -15.81
CA ALA A 32 10.83 5.81 -16.61
C ALA A 32 10.85 7.34 -16.82
N LEU A 33 9.67 7.97 -16.93
CA LEU A 33 9.55 9.42 -17.07
C LEU A 33 9.91 10.18 -15.80
N ASP A 34 9.54 9.64 -14.63
CA ASP A 34 9.85 10.23 -13.35
C ASP A 34 10.13 9.15 -12.28
N PRO A 35 11.37 8.66 -12.19
CA PRO A 35 11.74 7.61 -11.26
C PRO A 35 11.65 8.03 -9.77
N ALA A 36 11.57 9.33 -9.51
CA ALA A 36 11.44 9.90 -8.16
C ALA A 36 9.97 10.13 -7.75
N TRP A 37 9.02 9.86 -8.65
CA TRP A 37 7.60 9.97 -8.34
C TRP A 37 7.04 8.66 -7.79
N SER A 38 6.91 8.59 -6.46
CA SER A 38 6.42 7.39 -5.75
C SER A 38 5.05 6.91 -6.25
N VAL A 39 4.17 7.82 -6.67
CA VAL A 39 2.83 7.49 -7.16
C VAL A 39 2.87 6.62 -8.41
N SER A 40 3.86 6.78 -9.31
CA SER A 40 3.96 5.94 -10.51
C SER A 40 4.20 4.47 -10.17
N TYR A 41 4.96 4.20 -9.11
CA TYR A 41 5.14 2.84 -8.60
C TYR A 41 3.83 2.30 -7.99
N GLY A 42 3.10 3.13 -7.24
CA GLY A 42 1.79 2.76 -6.70
C GLY A 42 0.74 2.48 -7.78
N GLU A 43 0.73 3.27 -8.85
CA GLU A 43 -0.16 3.08 -9.99
C GLU A 43 0.13 1.77 -10.73
N LEU A 44 1.42 1.46 -10.99
CA LEU A 44 1.79 0.16 -11.56
C LEU A 44 1.46 -0.99 -10.60
N ALA A 45 1.59 -0.80 -9.29
CA ALA A 45 1.22 -1.81 -8.29
C ALA A 45 -0.28 -2.14 -8.33
N GLU A 46 -1.16 -1.15 -8.52
CA GLU A 46 -2.60 -1.36 -8.71
C GLU A 46 -2.90 -2.19 -9.97
N VAL A 47 -2.15 -2.01 -11.06
CA VAL A 47 -2.27 -2.86 -12.26
C VAL A 47 -1.91 -4.31 -11.95
N TYR A 48 -0.84 -4.54 -11.18
CA TYR A 48 -0.45 -5.89 -10.75
C TYR A 48 -1.48 -6.53 -9.80
N LEU A 49 -2.09 -5.75 -8.90
CA LEU A 49 -3.18 -6.24 -8.05
C LEU A 49 -4.38 -6.71 -8.87
N ARG A 50 -4.79 -5.92 -9.87
CA ARG A 50 -5.89 -6.31 -10.78
C ARG A 50 -5.56 -7.56 -11.58
N SER A 51 -4.28 -7.79 -11.86
CA SER A 51 -3.76 -9.00 -12.50
C SER A 51 -3.53 -10.17 -11.52
N LYS A 52 -3.99 -10.07 -10.26
CA LYS A 52 -3.80 -11.05 -9.18
C LYS A 52 -2.33 -11.37 -8.84
N GLN A 53 -1.40 -10.51 -9.25
CA GLN A 53 0.04 -10.64 -8.99
C GLN A 53 0.41 -9.86 -7.72
N VAL A 54 -0.13 -10.30 -6.59
CA VAL A 54 -0.06 -9.58 -5.30
C VAL A 54 1.37 -9.37 -4.81
N GLU A 55 2.26 -10.35 -5.00
CA GLU A 55 3.67 -10.24 -4.60
C GLU A 55 4.41 -9.11 -5.34
N LYS A 56 4.17 -8.97 -6.66
CA LYS A 56 4.76 -7.88 -7.46
C LYS A 56 4.19 -6.52 -7.05
N ALA A 57 2.90 -6.46 -6.73
CA ALA A 57 2.29 -5.25 -6.20
C ALA A 57 2.92 -4.84 -4.86
N ALA A 58 3.13 -5.79 -3.95
CA ALA A 58 3.79 -5.53 -2.66
C ALA A 58 5.17 -4.89 -2.85
N GLN A 59 5.99 -5.47 -3.73
CA GLN A 59 7.33 -4.96 -4.04
C GLN A 59 7.30 -3.53 -4.60
N LEU A 60 6.35 -3.22 -5.48
CA LEU A 60 6.19 -1.88 -6.05
C LEU A 60 5.69 -0.87 -5.02
N TYR A 61 4.78 -1.24 -4.12
CA TYR A 61 4.39 -0.36 -3.02
C TYR A 61 5.54 -0.10 -2.04
N GLU A 62 6.33 -1.13 -1.71
CA GLU A 62 7.54 -0.97 -0.89
C GLU A 62 8.56 -0.07 -1.58
N LYS A 63 8.67 -0.17 -2.91
CA LYS A 63 9.49 0.76 -3.69
C LYS A 63 8.94 2.18 -3.64
N ALA A 64 7.63 2.39 -3.76
CA ALA A 64 6.99 3.70 -3.61
C ALA A 64 7.29 4.32 -2.23
N VAL A 65 7.22 3.52 -1.16
CA VAL A 65 7.59 3.94 0.20
C VAL A 65 9.06 4.34 0.29
N THR A 66 9.95 3.62 -0.39
CA THR A 66 11.40 3.90 -0.43
C THR A 66 11.71 5.18 -1.20
N VAL A 67 10.98 5.44 -2.30
CA VAL A 67 11.10 6.67 -3.09
C VAL A 67 10.64 7.89 -2.28
N GLY A 68 9.61 7.74 -1.45
CA GLY A 68 9.23 8.76 -0.46
C GLY A 68 7.95 9.53 -0.83
N PRO A 69 7.80 10.78 -0.34
CA PRO A 69 6.58 11.56 -0.56
C PRO A 69 6.23 11.75 -2.04
N PRO A 70 4.93 11.82 -2.39
CA PRO A 70 3.77 11.87 -1.49
C PRO A 70 3.29 10.47 -1.04
N TYR A 71 2.27 10.45 -0.17
CA TYR A 71 1.48 9.25 0.16
C TYR A 71 2.23 8.05 0.77
N VAL A 72 3.37 8.25 1.42
CA VAL A 72 4.17 7.18 2.06
C VAL A 72 3.32 6.28 2.96
N ALA A 73 2.48 6.84 3.84
CA ALA A 73 1.61 6.05 4.72
C ALA A 73 0.57 5.22 3.95
N HIS A 74 0.03 5.76 2.84
CA HIS A 74 -0.92 5.03 2.00
C HIS A 74 -0.24 3.87 1.27
N HIS A 75 0.93 4.11 0.65
CA HIS A 75 1.69 3.06 -0.02
C HIS A 75 2.15 1.98 0.96
N LEU A 76 2.54 2.37 2.18
CA LEU A 76 2.92 1.43 3.22
C LEU A 76 1.74 0.57 3.70
N LEU A 77 0.54 1.15 3.81
CA LEU A 77 -0.68 0.39 4.11
C LEU A 77 -1.01 -0.62 3.00
N LYS A 78 -0.89 -0.21 1.73
CA LYS A 78 -1.06 -1.12 0.59
C LYS A 78 -0.03 -2.25 0.60
N ALA A 79 1.25 -1.94 0.87
CA ALA A 79 2.30 -2.94 1.03
C ALA A 79 1.98 -3.93 2.16
N ALA A 80 1.59 -3.46 3.34
CA ALA A 80 1.22 -4.29 4.49
C ALA A 80 0.11 -5.29 4.14
N THR A 81 -0.97 -4.79 3.51
CA THR A 81 -2.10 -5.62 3.09
C THR A 81 -1.69 -6.64 2.02
N CYS A 82 -0.86 -6.26 1.05
CA CYS A 82 -0.38 -7.20 0.03
C CYS A 82 0.49 -8.30 0.65
N ARG A 83 1.38 -7.95 1.60
CA ARG A 83 2.23 -8.91 2.31
C ARG A 83 1.41 -9.88 3.16
N ASP A 84 0.37 -9.39 3.83
CA ASP A 84 -0.58 -10.24 4.57
C ASP A 84 -1.28 -11.24 3.63
N GLN A 85 -1.76 -10.77 2.48
CA GLN A 85 -2.38 -11.62 1.44
C GLN A 85 -1.42 -12.67 0.85
N CYS A 86 -0.14 -12.33 0.72
CA CYS A 86 0.91 -13.25 0.28
C CYS A 86 1.35 -14.25 1.37
N GLY A 87 0.88 -14.10 2.61
CA GLY A 87 1.33 -14.92 3.74
C GLY A 87 2.69 -14.52 4.31
N ASP A 88 3.28 -13.41 3.84
CA ASP A 88 4.51 -12.83 4.41
C ASP A 88 4.15 -12.00 5.65
N LEU A 89 3.72 -12.72 6.68
CA LEU A 89 3.13 -12.12 7.88
C LEU A 89 4.15 -11.32 8.69
N SER A 90 5.43 -11.70 8.61
CA SER A 90 6.54 -10.99 9.25
C SER A 90 6.72 -9.60 8.66
N ARG A 91 6.78 -9.47 7.32
CA ARG A 91 6.87 -8.14 6.69
C ARG A 91 5.58 -7.35 6.84
N ALA A 92 4.42 -8.00 6.75
CA ALA A 92 3.14 -7.34 7.00
C ALA A 92 3.08 -6.71 8.39
N MET A 93 3.49 -7.45 9.43
CA MET A 93 3.54 -6.94 10.81
C MET A 93 4.49 -5.75 10.94
N ALA A 94 5.70 -5.86 10.40
CA ALA A 94 6.68 -4.77 10.43
C ALA A 94 6.13 -3.48 9.76
N HIS A 95 5.40 -3.62 8.65
CA HIS A 95 4.75 -2.48 7.99
C HIS A 95 3.64 -1.88 8.83
N PHE A 96 2.80 -2.70 9.49
CA PHE A 96 1.76 -2.20 10.40
C PHE A 96 2.33 -1.50 11.64
N GLU A 97 3.43 -1.98 12.21
CA GLU A 97 4.12 -1.30 13.32
C GLU A 97 4.64 0.06 12.90
N LYS A 98 5.27 0.15 11.72
CA LYS A 98 5.70 1.43 11.15
C LYS A 98 4.52 2.37 10.89
N LEU A 99 3.38 1.84 10.43
CA LEU A 99 2.16 2.63 10.24
C LEU A 99 1.56 3.13 11.56
N ALA A 100 1.64 2.36 12.65
CA ALA A 100 1.19 2.83 13.96
C ALA A 100 1.95 4.07 14.43
N GLY A 101 3.23 4.20 14.06
CA GLY A 101 4.03 5.41 14.30
C GLY A 101 3.70 6.57 13.36
N LEU A 102 3.46 6.30 12.08
CA LEU A 102 3.19 7.34 11.07
C LEU A 102 1.76 7.89 11.08
N ALA A 103 0.80 7.04 11.42
CA ALA A 103 -0.62 7.36 11.43
C ALA A 103 -1.28 6.83 12.72
N PRO A 104 -0.87 7.32 13.91
CA PRO A 104 -1.31 6.79 15.20
C PRO A 104 -2.83 6.93 15.42
N ARG A 105 -3.47 7.89 14.74
CA ARG A 105 -4.92 8.12 14.81
C ARG A 105 -5.72 7.36 13.75
N SER A 106 -5.08 6.53 12.94
CA SER A 106 -5.78 5.75 11.93
C SER A 106 -6.40 4.50 12.55
N ARG A 107 -7.72 4.54 12.78
CA ARG A 107 -8.47 3.37 13.26
C ARG A 107 -8.27 2.16 12.36
N GLN A 108 -8.21 2.36 11.04
CA GLN A 108 -7.97 1.28 10.07
C GLN A 108 -6.61 0.60 10.28
N VAL A 109 -5.55 1.37 10.51
CA VAL A 109 -4.21 0.82 10.77
C VAL A 109 -4.22 0.02 12.06
N MET A 110 -4.80 0.59 13.13
CA MET A 110 -4.81 -0.06 14.43
C MET A 110 -5.65 -1.34 14.44
N THR A 111 -6.82 -1.36 13.80
CA THR A 111 -7.63 -2.58 13.70
C THR A 111 -6.96 -3.67 12.88
N ALA A 112 -6.41 -3.32 11.71
CA ALA A 112 -5.73 -4.29 10.84
C ALA A 112 -4.46 -4.86 11.49
N GLY A 113 -3.62 -4.00 12.06
CA GLY A 113 -2.42 -4.40 12.79
C GLY A 113 -2.75 -5.28 14.01
N LEU A 114 -3.81 -4.94 14.76
CA LEU A 114 -4.27 -5.74 15.90
C LEU A 114 -4.71 -7.14 15.46
N ALA A 115 -5.53 -7.23 14.41
CA ALA A 115 -6.02 -8.49 13.89
C ALA A 115 -4.87 -9.42 13.47
N LEU A 116 -3.88 -8.89 12.75
CA LEU A 116 -2.69 -9.65 12.37
C LEU A 116 -1.85 -10.04 13.60
N ALA A 117 -1.70 -9.15 14.57
CA ALA A 117 -0.94 -9.42 15.79
C ALA A 117 -1.56 -10.54 16.62
N HIS A 118 -2.90 -10.63 16.70
CA HIS A 118 -3.57 -11.76 17.33
C HIS A 118 -3.33 -13.06 16.58
N ARG A 119 -3.45 -13.03 15.25
CA ARG A 119 -3.19 -14.20 14.39
C ARG A 119 -1.79 -14.77 14.57
N LEU A 120 -0.81 -13.90 14.86
CA LEU A 120 0.59 -14.25 15.11
C LEU A 120 0.95 -14.46 16.58
N SER A 121 0.03 -14.20 17.52
CA SER A 121 0.37 -14.08 18.96
C SER A 121 1.54 -13.10 19.21
N HIS A 122 1.59 -12.00 18.44
CA HIS A 122 2.66 -11.00 18.46
C HIS A 122 2.47 -9.98 19.60
N PRO A 123 3.55 -9.54 20.29
CA PRO A 123 3.47 -8.58 21.39
C PRO A 123 2.87 -7.22 20.99
N SER A 124 2.99 -6.85 19.70
CA SER A 124 2.47 -5.60 19.15
C SER A 124 0.94 -5.47 19.21
N SER A 125 0.23 -6.56 19.52
CA SER A 125 -1.19 -6.51 19.85
C SER A 125 -1.50 -5.53 20.98
N THR A 126 -0.58 -5.34 21.94
CA THR A 126 -0.72 -4.35 23.01
C THR A 126 -0.67 -2.91 22.48
N VAL A 127 0.26 -2.63 21.57
CA VAL A 127 0.42 -1.31 20.93
C VAL A 127 -0.84 -0.93 20.15
N PHE A 128 -1.34 -1.84 19.31
CA PHE A 128 -2.52 -1.57 18.51
C PHE A 128 -3.80 -1.45 19.35
N LYS A 129 -3.96 -2.27 20.41
CA LYS A 129 -5.08 -2.14 21.36
C LYS A 129 -5.10 -0.77 22.03
N ARG A 130 -3.94 -0.34 22.54
CA ARG A 130 -3.82 0.97 23.19
C ARG A 130 -4.14 2.09 22.21
N GLY A 131 -3.61 2.02 20.98
CA GLY A 131 -3.92 2.98 19.93
C GLY A 131 -5.41 3.10 19.63
N LEU A 132 -6.16 1.99 19.62
CA LEU A 132 -7.63 2.03 19.44
C LEU A 132 -8.35 2.74 20.59
N GLN A 133 -7.97 2.44 21.84
CA GLN A 133 -8.57 3.08 23.03
C GLN A 133 -8.31 4.59 23.05
N GLU A 134 -7.11 5.02 22.67
CA GLU A 134 -6.77 6.44 22.53
C GLU A 134 -7.63 7.12 21.46
N ILE A 135 -7.89 6.46 20.33
CA ILE A 135 -8.77 7.00 19.28
C ILE A 135 -10.22 7.10 19.78
N GLU A 136 -10.73 6.13 20.54
CA GLU A 136 -12.11 6.13 21.03
C GLU A 136 -12.37 7.22 22.07
N THR A 137 -11.41 7.43 22.98
CA THR A 137 -11.50 8.47 24.02
C THR A 137 -11.51 9.89 23.45
N HIS A 138 -10.79 10.15 22.35
CA HIS A 138 -10.72 11.47 21.71
C HIS A 138 -11.87 11.79 20.75
N VAL A 139 -12.78 10.85 20.50
CA VAL A 139 -13.99 11.08 19.67
C VAL A 139 -15.19 11.49 20.54
N ALA A 140 -15.07 11.37 21.87
CA ALA A 140 -16.12 11.68 22.83
C ALA A 140 -16.13 13.14 23.31
N ASP A 141 -15.18 13.96 22.85
CA ASP A 141 -15.06 15.42 23.09
C ASP A 141 -15.35 16.22 21.80
#